data_AF-A0A1A2UW83-F1
#
_entry.id   AF-A0A1A2UW83-F1
#
_cell.length_a   1.000
_cell.length_b   1.000
_cell.length_c   1.000
_cell.angle_alpha   90.00
_cell.angle_beta   90.00
_cell.angle_gamma   90.00
#
_symmetry.space_group_name_H-M   'P 1'
#
loop_
_entity.id
_entity.type
_entity.pdbx_description
1 polymer ?
#
loop_
_entity_poly.entity_id
_entity_poly.type
_entity_poly.pdbx_seq_one_letter_code
_entity_poly.pdbx_strand_id
1 'polypeptide(L)'
;MRWVYLAGLLTILGIFVSDVWFTIDYRLGSNISLVLAAAFVTAFTLLYGVRSLWRSNRIGKIFFTKSVVLAAVLWQIVLASWWDTDYPWRQQIRYVIYTLGAIVYIPMMVSLWREQQRDRRR
;
A
#
# COMPACT_ATOMS: atom_id res chain seq x y z
N MET A 1 -19.69 3.70 -14.78
CA MET A 1 -18.51 2.81 -14.57
C MET A 1 -17.58 2.74 -15.78
N ARG A 2 -18.01 2.41 -17.01
CA ARG A 2 -17.14 2.33 -18.21
C ARG A 2 -16.33 3.60 -18.51
N TRP A 3 -16.91 4.78 -18.29
CA TRP A 3 -16.26 6.08 -18.49
C TRP A 3 -15.10 6.36 -17.52
N VAL A 4 -15.13 5.79 -16.31
CA VAL A 4 -14.05 5.95 -15.31
C VAL A 4 -12.82 5.16 -15.75
N TYR A 5 -13.02 3.96 -16.31
CA TYR A 5 -11.94 3.14 -16.86
C TYR A 5 -11.31 3.78 -18.10
N LEU A 6 -12.14 4.35 -18.98
CA LEU A 6 -11.67 5.07 -20.17
C LEU A 6 -10.89 6.34 -19.81
N ALA A 7 -11.40 7.13 -18.86
CA ALA A 7 -10.69 8.31 -18.36
C ALA A 7 -9.35 7.94 -17.70
N GLY A 8 -9.33 6.88 -16.88
CA GLY A 8 -8.09 6.37 -16.29
C GLY A 8 -7.09 5.89 -17.34
N LEU A 9 -7.54 5.14 -18.35
CA LEU A 9 -6.70 4.66 -19.46
C LEU A 9 -6.10 5.82 -20.27
N LEU A 10 -6.90 6.83 -20.61
CA LEU A 10 -6.45 8.01 -21.35
C LEU A 10 -5.46 8.85 -20.55
N THR A 11 -5.64 8.94 -19.24
CA THR A 11 -4.72 9.66 -18.35
C THR A 11 -3.37 8.95 -18.29
N ILE A 12 -3.38 7.61 -18.17
CA ILE A 12 -2.16 6.79 -18.19
C ILE A 12 -1.44 6.95 -19.54
N LEU A 13 -2.16 6.85 -20.67
CA LEU A 13 -1.59 7.03 -22.00
C LEU A 13 -1.03 8.45 -22.21
N GLY A 14 -1.73 9.49 -21.75
CA GLY A 14 -1.26 10.87 -21.83
C GLY A 14 0.04 11.10 -21.06
N ILE A 15 0.21 10.46 -19.90
CA ILE A 15 1.46 10.51 -19.12
C ILE A 15 2.60 9.85 -19.91
N PHE A 16 2.39 8.69 -20.52
CA PHE A 16 3.40 8.02 -21.34
C PHE A 16 3.78 8.80 -22.60
N VAL A 17 2.82 9.47 -23.25
CA VAL A 17 3.08 10.29 -24.46
C VAL A 17 3.78 11.60 -24.10
N SER A 18 3.56 12.14 -22.90
CA SER A 18 4.18 13.40 -22.47
C SER A 18 5.71 13.32 -22.38
N ASP A 19 6.26 12.13 -22.15
CA ASP A 19 7.69 11.86 -22.09
C ASP A 19 8.40 11.96 -23.46
N VAL A 20 7.66 11.98 -24.56
CA VAL A 20 8.22 12.27 -25.89
C VAL A 20 8.66 13.74 -25.99
N TRP A 21 8.03 14.63 -25.22
CA TRP A 21 8.25 16.07 -25.27
C TRP A 21 9.04 16.61 -24.08
N PHE A 22 9.07 15.88 -22.97
CA PHE A 22 9.78 16.24 -21.75
C PHE A 22 10.75 15.12 -21.36
N THR A 23 12.01 15.43 -21.11
CA THR A 23 12.94 14.48 -20.50
C THR A 23 12.55 14.28 -19.04
N ILE A 24 11.69 13.30 -18.76
CA ILE A 24 11.22 13.01 -17.41
C ILE A 24 12.21 12.06 -16.73
N ASP A 25 12.73 12.47 -15.57
CA ASP A 25 13.42 11.53 -14.69
C ASP A 25 12.40 10.64 -13.98
N TYR A 26 12.07 9.51 -14.61
CA TYR A 26 11.15 8.52 -14.06
C TYR A 26 11.58 7.95 -12.72
N ARG A 27 12.89 7.87 -12.45
CA ARG A 27 13.41 7.37 -11.17
C ARG A 27 13.05 8.36 -10.07
N LEU A 28 13.33 9.65 -10.29
CA LEU A 28 12.98 10.71 -9.34
C LEU A 28 11.46 10.82 -9.14
N GLY A 29 10.68 10.80 -10.23
CA GLY A 29 9.21 10.85 -10.18
C GLY A 29 8.60 9.66 -9.42
N SER A 30 9.12 8.45 -9.65
CA SER A 30 8.69 7.24 -8.93
C SER A 30 9.04 7.29 -7.45
N ASN A 31 10.26 7.71 -7.10
CA ASN A 31 10.70 7.84 -5.71
C ASN A 31 9.88 8.87 -4.93
N ILE A 32 9.57 10.02 -5.53
CA ILE A 32 8.71 11.04 -4.91
C ILE A 32 7.28 10.52 -4.73
N SER A 33 6.72 9.88 -5.77
CA SER A 33 5.39 9.31 -5.71
C SER A 33 5.28 8.23 -4.63
N LEU A 34 6.33 7.42 -4.45
CA LEU A 34 6.42 6.42 -3.39
C LEU A 34 6.44 7.08 -1.99
N VAL A 35 7.21 8.16 -1.80
CA VAL A 35 7.23 8.93 -0.54
C VAL A 35 5.84 9.48 -0.21
N LEU A 36 5.16 10.07 -1.20
CA LEU A 36 3.81 10.60 -1.02
C LEU A 36 2.81 9.48 -0.67
N ALA A 37 2.89 8.34 -1.35
CA ALA A 37 2.05 7.19 -1.03
C ALA A 37 2.31 6.68 0.41
N ALA A 38 3.57 6.55 0.82
CA ALA A 38 3.94 6.18 2.18
C ALA A 38 3.39 7.17 3.21
N ALA A 39 3.52 8.47 2.94
CA ALA A 39 3.02 9.54 3.80
C ALA A 39 1.50 9.50 3.95
N PHE A 40 0.75 9.40 2.85
CA PHE A 40 -0.72 9.34 2.89
C PHE A 40 -1.23 8.08 3.58
N VAL A 41 -0.64 6.92 3.31
CA VAL A 41 -1.01 5.67 4.00
C VAL A 41 -0.69 5.76 5.49
N THR A 42 0.42 6.39 5.87
CA THR A 42 0.78 6.60 7.29
C THR A 42 -0.20 7.57 7.96
N ALA A 43 -0.50 8.70 7.33
CA ALA A 43 -1.46 9.67 7.84
C ALA A 43 -2.86 9.04 8.02
N PHE A 44 -3.31 8.28 7.03
CA PHE A 44 -4.55 7.51 7.11
C PHE A 44 -4.50 6.51 8.28
N THR A 45 -3.42 5.75 8.41
CA THR A 45 -3.25 4.74 9.46
C THR A 45 -3.28 5.38 10.84
N LEU A 46 -2.62 6.53 11.03
CA LEU A 46 -2.62 7.28 12.28
C LEU A 46 -4.01 7.85 12.59
N LEU A 47 -4.66 8.51 11.62
CA LEU A 47 -6.01 9.04 11.79
C LEU A 47 -6.99 7.92 12.13
N TYR A 48 -6.91 6.78 11.45
CA TYR A 48 -7.74 5.62 11.73
C TYR A 48 -7.43 5.02 13.11
N GLY A 49 -6.16 4.88 13.46
CA GLY A 49 -5.74 4.32 14.76
C GLY A 49 -6.11 5.19 15.96
N VAL A 50 -6.09 6.52 15.81
CA VAL A 50 -6.36 7.49 16.89
C VAL A 50 -7.84 7.84 16.97
N ARG A 51 -8.52 8.08 15.84
CA ARG A 51 -9.91 8.57 15.82
C ARG A 51 -10.95 7.48 15.64
N SER A 52 -10.61 6.33 15.07
CA SER A 52 -11.58 5.26 14.84
C SER A 52 -11.67 4.33 16.05
N LEU A 53 -12.88 3.85 16.35
CA LEU A 53 -13.12 2.73 17.27
C LEU A 53 -12.71 1.39 16.63
N TRP A 54 -11.53 1.32 16.02
CA TRP A 54 -11.04 0.14 15.28
C TRP A 54 -10.97 -1.11 16.17
N ARG A 55 -10.87 -0.93 17.49
CA ARG A 55 -10.87 -2.01 18.48
C ARG A 55 -12.25 -2.63 18.73
N SER A 56 -13.35 -1.95 18.36
CA SER A 56 -14.71 -2.43 18.66
C SER A 56 -15.16 -3.58 17.77
N ASN A 57 -14.69 -3.62 16.51
CA ASN A 57 -15.07 -4.64 15.54
C ASN A 57 -13.83 -5.40 15.04
N ARG A 58 -13.98 -6.71 14.82
CA ARG A 58 -12.95 -7.60 14.25
C ARG A 58 -12.47 -7.10 12.88
N ILE A 59 -13.38 -6.61 12.04
CA ILE A 59 -13.03 -6.05 10.72
C ILE A 59 -12.16 -4.80 10.89
N GLY A 60 -12.47 -3.94 11.86
CA GLY A 60 -11.68 -2.73 12.15
C GLY A 60 -10.25 -3.06 12.60
N LYS A 61 -10.09 -4.06 13.47
CA LYS A 61 -8.76 -4.56 13.89
C LYS A 61 -7.94 -5.08 12.73
N ILE A 62 -8.57 -5.89 11.89
CA ILE A 62 -7.95 -6.46 10.69
C ILE A 62 -7.52 -5.33 9.75
N PHE A 63 -8.42 -4.39 9.44
CA PHE A 63 -8.14 -3.27 8.55
C PHE A 63 -7.04 -2.33 9.07
N PHE A 64 -7.02 -2.04 10.38
CA PHE A 64 -5.95 -1.28 11.00
C PHE A 64 -4.61 -2.01 10.88
N THR A 65 -4.58 -3.30 11.22
CA THR A 65 -3.35 -4.12 11.16
C THR A 65 -2.79 -4.15 9.73
N LYS A 66 -3.67 -4.33 8.72
CA LYS A 66 -3.30 -4.23 7.31
C LYS A 66 -2.63 -2.89 6.98
N SER A 67 -3.23 -1.80 7.46
CA SER A 67 -2.79 -0.44 7.15
C SER A 67 -1.42 -0.14 7.78
N VAL A 68 -1.20 -0.58 9.03
CA VAL A 68 0.10 -0.50 9.72
C VAL A 68 1.18 -1.26 8.95
N VAL A 69 0.89 -2.51 8.56
CA VAL A 69 1.88 -3.32 7.83
C VAL A 69 2.15 -2.72 6.44
N LEU A 70 1.13 -2.23 5.74
CA LEU A 70 1.30 -1.56 4.46
C LEU A 70 2.16 -0.29 4.59
N ALA A 71 1.92 0.53 5.62
CA ALA A 71 2.75 1.70 5.90
C ALA A 71 4.22 1.30 6.13
N ALA A 72 4.47 0.25 6.92
CA ALA A 72 5.81 -0.26 7.18
C ALA A 72 6.51 -0.77 5.91
N VAL A 73 5.79 -1.51 5.05
CA VAL A 73 6.30 -1.95 3.75
C VAL A 73 6.68 -0.76 2.88
N LEU A 74 5.80 0.23 2.75
CA LEU A 74 6.06 1.41 1.92
C LEU A 74 7.27 2.20 2.41
N TRP A 75 7.40 2.42 3.72
CA TRP A 75 8.58 3.09 4.28
C TRP A 75 9.86 2.28 4.09
N GLN A 76 9.79 0.95 4.17
CA GLN A 76 10.94 0.11 3.86
C GLN A 76 11.37 0.24 2.39
N ILE A 77 10.42 0.32 1.46
CA ILE A 77 10.71 0.53 0.03
C ILE A 77 11.26 1.93 -0.21
N VAL A 78 10.72 2.97 0.45
CA VAL A 78 11.26 4.33 0.41
C VAL A 78 12.71 4.34 0.88
N LEU A 79 12.99 3.77 2.05
CA LEU A 79 14.36 3.71 2.57
C LEU A 79 15.27 2.96 1.59
N ALA A 80 14.81 1.86 1.00
CA ALA A 80 15.58 1.12 0.01
C ALA A 80 15.74 1.82 -1.35
N SER A 81 14.90 2.81 -1.68
CA SER A 81 15.00 3.56 -2.94
C SER A 81 15.90 4.78 -2.85
N TRP A 82 16.07 5.33 -1.64
CA TRP A 82 16.87 6.52 -1.38
C TRP A 82 18.24 6.20 -0.77
N TRP A 83 18.34 5.14 0.02
CA TRP A 83 19.62 4.69 0.59
C TRP A 83 20.23 3.60 -0.29
N ASP A 84 21.52 3.72 -0.57
CA ASP A 84 22.28 2.71 -1.28
C ASP A 84 22.35 1.40 -0.47
N THR A 85 22.75 0.33 -1.15
CA THR A 85 22.56 -1.09 -0.86
C THR A 85 22.88 -1.61 0.55
N ASP A 86 23.62 -0.84 1.37
CA ASP A 86 24.27 -1.32 2.61
C ASP A 86 23.91 -0.55 3.89
N TYR A 87 22.67 -0.07 4.06
CA TYR A 87 22.27 0.37 5.40
C TYR A 87 22.18 -0.83 6.37
N PRO A 88 22.69 -0.72 7.61
CA PRO A 88 22.71 -1.82 8.57
C PRO A 88 21.31 -2.42 8.77
N TRP A 89 21.24 -3.75 8.90
CA TRP A 89 20.01 -4.50 9.17
C TRP A 89 18.94 -4.48 8.06
N ARG A 90 19.23 -3.93 6.88
CA ARG A 90 18.30 -3.86 5.74
C ARG A 90 17.60 -5.19 5.44
N GLN A 91 18.36 -6.28 5.36
CA GLN A 91 17.83 -7.59 5.00
C GLN A 91 16.93 -8.17 6.10
N GLN A 92 17.33 -8.00 7.36
CA GLN A 92 16.58 -8.45 8.53
C GLN A 92 15.27 -7.68 8.66
N ILE A 93 15.30 -6.35 8.51
CA ILE A 93 14.10 -5.50 8.53
C ILE A 93 13.14 -5.90 7.40
N ARG A 94 13.65 -6.04 6.18
CA ARG A 94 12.86 -6.47 5.02
C ARG A 94 12.21 -7.83 5.25
N TYR A 95 13.00 -8.81 5.72
CA TYR A 95 12.53 -10.15 6.02
C TYR A 95 11.39 -10.14 7.06
N VAL A 96 11.56 -9.40 8.15
CA VAL A 96 10.55 -9.27 9.21
C VAL A 96 9.28 -8.61 8.69
N ILE A 97 9.39 -7.47 8.01
CA ILE A 97 8.23 -6.72 7.50
C ILE A 97 7.45 -7.56 6.48
N TYR A 98 8.14 -8.23 5.55
CA TYR A 98 7.48 -8.99 4.48
C TYR A 98 6.84 -10.27 5.03
N THR A 99 7.50 -10.93 5.98
CA THR A 99 6.94 -12.10 6.67
C THR A 99 5.72 -11.72 7.50
N LEU A 100 5.77 -10.60 8.24
CA LEU A 100 4.61 -10.06 8.95
C LEU A 100 3.47 -9.72 7.99
N GLY A 101 3.78 -9.12 6.82
CA GLY A 101 2.84 -8.94 5.71
C GLY A 101 2.13 -10.23 5.35
N ALA A 102 2.89 -11.26 4.98
CA ALA A 102 2.33 -12.55 4.61
C ALA A 102 1.43 -13.13 5.72
N ILE A 103 1.90 -13.14 6.97
CA ILE A 103 1.16 -13.68 8.12
C ILE A 103 -0.15 -12.92 8.35
N VAL A 104 -0.14 -11.60 8.27
CA VAL A 104 -1.31 -10.74 8.52
C VAL A 104 -2.39 -10.92 7.45
N TYR A 105 -2.01 -11.21 6.20
CA TYR A 105 -2.96 -11.44 5.11
C TYR A 105 -3.63 -12.83 5.16
N ILE A 106 -3.05 -13.83 5.80
CA ILE A 106 -3.67 -15.16 5.95
C ILE A 106 -5.06 -15.09 6.63
N PRO A 107 -5.21 -14.55 7.85
CA PRO A 107 -6.52 -14.48 8.51
C PRO A 107 -7.48 -13.53 7.79
N MET A 108 -6.98 -12.49 7.11
CA MET A 108 -7.79 -11.62 6.25
C MET A 108 -8.46 -12.39 5.12
N MET A 109 -7.68 -13.20 4.41
CA MET A 109 -8.14 -13.98 3.28
C MET A 109 -9.15 -15.04 3.72
N VAL A 110 -8.90 -15.70 4.86
CA VAL A 110 -9.85 -16.65 5.45
C VAL A 110 -11.15 -15.95 5.86
N SER A 111 -11.08 -14.76 6.46
CA SER A 111 -12.28 -14.00 6.84
C SER A 111 -13.10 -13.62 5.60
N LEU A 112 -12.44 -13.07 4.58
CA LEU A 112 -13.08 -12.67 3.33
C LEU A 112 -13.76 -13.85 2.65
N TRP A 113 -13.06 -14.98 2.56
CA TRP A 113 -13.59 -16.19 1.93
C TRP A 113 -14.82 -16.72 2.66
N ARG A 114 -14.82 -16.71 4.00
CA ARG A 114 -15.98 -17.11 4.80
C ARG A 114 -17.17 -16.16 4.62
N GLU A 115 -16.94 -14.85 4.57
CA GLU A 115 -17.98 -13.85 4.32
C GLU A 115 -18.61 -14.08 2.92
N GLN A 116 -17.78 -14.20 1.88
CA GLN A 116 -18.24 -14.45 0.51
C GLN A 116 -19.03 -15.75 0.37
N GLN A 117 -18.64 -16.81 1.09
CA GLN A 117 -19.35 -18.09 1.06
C GLN A 117 -20.70 -18.03 1.78
N ARG A 118 -20.87 -17.13 2.77
CA ARG A 118 -22.15 -16.90 3.44
C ARG A 118 -23.10 -16.09 2.55
N ASP A 119 -22.58 -15.06 1.89
CA ASP A 119 -23.38 -14.24 0.98
C ASP A 119 -23.88 -15.06 -0.22
N ARG A 120 -23.08 -15.99 -0.75
CA ARG A 120 -23.50 -16.90 -1.84
C ARG A 120 -24.57 -17.93 -1.43
N ARG A 121 -24.74 -18.16 -0.13
CA ARG A 121 -25.75 -19.10 0.41
C ARG A 121 -27.05 -18.41 0.79
N ARG A 122 -27.09 -17.07 0.78
CA ARG A 122 -28.30 -16.26 0.94
C ARG A 122 -28.84 -15.89 -0.44
#